data_AF-A0A2H3TJI2-F1
#
_entry.id   AF-A0A2H3TJI2-F1
#
_cell.length_a   1.000
_cell.length_b   1.000
_cell.length_c   1.000
_cell.angle_alpha   90.00
_cell.angle_beta   90.00
_cell.angle_gamma   90.00
#
_symmetry.space_group_name_H-M   'P 1'
#
loop_
_entity.id
_entity.type
_entity.pdbx_description
1 polymer ?
#
loop_
_entity_poly.entity_id
_entity_poly.type
_entity_poly.pdbx_seq_one_letter_code
_entity_poly.pdbx_strand_id
1 'polypeptide(L)'
;MRFYGQEAQEIQARKLNRSQLHPWDDENLAGNFAVWAASPEAEFIHGRFVWAAWDVEELKTRIEDGAKKNPRFLMAGIEGLSASIDGI
;
A
#
# COMPACT_ATOMS: atom_id res chain seq x y z
N MET A 1 -2.92 18.10 -46.96
CA MET A 1 -3.27 17.89 -45.54
C MET A 1 -2.80 16.49 -45.16
N ARG A 2 -1.59 16.34 -44.59
CA ARG A 2 -1.02 15.03 -44.20
C ARG A 2 -0.96 14.97 -42.68
N PHE A 3 -1.56 13.93 -42.12
CA PHE A 3 -1.66 13.64 -40.71
C PHE A 3 -0.28 13.24 -40.15
N TYR A 4 0.42 14.17 -39.51
CA TYR A 4 1.74 13.97 -38.86
C TYR A 4 1.60 13.82 -37.33
N GLY A 5 0.78 12.88 -36.85
CA GLY A 5 0.48 12.78 -35.41
C GLY A 5 0.58 11.39 -34.77
N GLN A 6 0.40 10.31 -35.54
CA GLN A 6 0.26 8.97 -34.96
C GLN A 6 1.54 8.13 -34.99
N GLU A 7 2.34 8.23 -36.07
CA GLU A 7 3.53 7.38 -36.23
C GLU A 7 4.63 7.64 -35.19
N ALA A 8 4.75 8.89 -34.71
CA ALA A 8 5.74 9.26 -33.69
C ALA A 8 5.45 8.61 -32.33
N GLN A 9 4.18 8.37 -31.98
CA GLN A 9 3.81 7.72 -30.72
C GLN A 9 4.01 6.19 -30.78
N GLU A 10 3.81 5.60 -31.96
CA GLU A 10 3.93 4.15 -32.16
C GLU A 10 5.40 3.66 -32.18
N ILE A 11 6.32 4.51 -32.65
CA ILE A 11 7.77 4.25 -32.62
C ILE A 11 8.34 4.40 -31.20
N GLN A 12 7.78 5.31 -30.38
CA GLN A 12 8.13 5.46 -28.97
C GLN A 12 7.66 4.25 -28.14
N ALA A 13 6.46 3.73 -28.41
CA ALA A 13 5.91 2.56 -27.73
C ALA A 13 6.72 1.27 -28.01
N ARG A 14 7.24 1.10 -29.23
CA ARG A 14 8.10 -0.04 -29.61
C ARG A 14 9.52 0.00 -29.04
N LYS A 15 9.94 1.13 -28.46
CA LYS A 15 11.29 1.34 -27.88
C LYS A 15 11.33 1.24 -26.36
N LEU A 16 10.27 0.78 -25.71
CA LEU A 16 10.34 0.44 -24.29
C LEU A 16 10.96 -0.97 -24.16
N ASN A 17 12.23 -1.03 -23.76
CA ASN A 17 12.78 -2.26 -23.21
C ASN A 17 11.90 -2.67 -22.02
N ARG A 18 11.61 -3.95 -21.84
CA ARG A 18 10.83 -4.45 -20.69
C ARG A 18 11.42 -4.00 -19.33
N SER A 19 12.72 -3.72 -19.31
CA SER A 19 13.48 -3.16 -18.18
C SER A 19 13.29 -1.65 -17.95
N GLN A 20 12.58 -0.95 -18.83
CA GLN A 20 12.22 0.48 -18.73
C GLN A 20 10.75 0.64 -18.30
N LEU A 21 10.00 -0.46 -18.18
CA LEU A 21 8.78 -0.49 -17.40
C LEU A 21 9.18 -0.37 -15.94
N HIS A 22 8.44 0.40 -15.14
CA HIS A 22 8.68 0.46 -13.69
C HIS A 22 8.89 -0.96 -13.17
N PRO A 23 9.98 -1.24 -12.42
CA PRO A 23 10.19 -2.55 -11.84
C PRO A 23 9.03 -2.78 -10.87
N TRP A 24 8.08 -3.60 -11.28
CA TRP A 24 6.99 -4.04 -10.43
C TRP A 24 7.57 -4.98 -9.38
N ASP A 25 7.02 -4.91 -8.17
CA ASP A 25 7.35 -5.88 -7.14
C ASP A 25 6.90 -7.29 -7.57
N ASP A 26 7.60 -8.29 -7.03
CA ASP A 26 7.29 -9.70 -7.26
C ASP A 26 5.89 -10.04 -6.71
N GLU A 27 5.08 -10.79 -7.46
CA GLU A 27 3.73 -11.17 -7.05
C GLU A 27 3.69 -11.94 -5.71
N ASN A 28 4.78 -12.65 -5.37
CA ASN A 28 4.90 -13.38 -4.12
C ASN A 28 4.94 -12.43 -2.91
N LEU A 29 5.33 -11.17 -3.08
CA LEU A 29 5.39 -10.20 -2.00
C LEU A 29 4.02 -10.03 -1.35
N ALA A 30 2.99 -9.72 -2.15
CA ALA A 30 1.64 -9.52 -1.64
C ALA A 30 1.03 -10.81 -1.08
N GLY A 31 1.31 -11.95 -1.72
CA GLY A 31 0.84 -13.27 -1.26
C GLY A 31 1.43 -13.64 0.11
N ASN A 32 2.75 -13.56 0.25
CA ASN A 32 3.44 -13.86 1.50
C ASN A 32 3.05 -12.88 2.61
N PHE A 33 2.89 -11.59 2.28
CA PHE A 33 2.42 -10.59 3.23
C PHE A 33 1.01 -10.90 3.74
N ALA A 34 0.08 -11.35 2.89
CA ALA A 34 -1.26 -11.73 3.30
C ALA A 34 -1.26 -12.95 4.24
N VAL A 35 -0.40 -13.94 3.98
CA VAL A 35 -0.25 -15.11 4.85
C VAL A 35 0.32 -14.71 6.21
N TRP A 36 1.37 -13.87 6.23
CA TRP A 36 1.93 -13.34 7.47
C TRP A 36 0.92 -12.48 8.25
N ALA A 37 0.15 -11.64 7.55
CA ALA A 37 -0.87 -10.78 8.15
C ALA A 37 -2.02 -11.56 8.80
N ALA A 38 -2.24 -12.82 8.39
CA ALA A 38 -3.20 -13.73 9.01
C ALA A 38 -2.64 -14.50 10.23
N SER A 39 -1.34 -14.33 10.54
CA SER A 39 -0.68 -14.99 11.66
C SER A 39 -0.80 -14.18 12.96
N PRO A 40 -0.62 -14.80 14.14
CA PRO A 40 -0.62 -14.08 15.42
C PRO A 40 0.46 -12.99 15.52
N GLU A 41 1.56 -13.11 14.76
CA GLU A 41 2.65 -12.12 14.78
C GLU A 41 2.20 -10.75 14.25
N ALA A 42 1.14 -10.72 13.45
CA ALA A 42 0.58 -9.52 12.83
C ALA A 42 -0.62 -8.93 13.60
N GLU A 43 -0.89 -9.39 14.83
CA GLU A 43 -2.04 -8.91 15.61
C GLU A 43 -2.05 -7.37 15.79
N PHE A 44 -0.88 -6.75 15.87
CA PHE A 44 -0.73 -5.30 16.01
C PHE A 44 -1.25 -4.49 14.80
N ILE A 45 -1.33 -5.09 13.61
CA ILE A 45 -1.87 -4.44 12.41
C ILE A 45 -3.37 -4.70 12.18
N HIS A 46 -4.04 -5.44 13.06
CA HIS A 46 -5.48 -5.68 12.92
C HIS A 46 -6.28 -4.37 12.87
N GLY A 47 -7.19 -4.28 11.90
CA GLY A 47 -8.01 -3.09 11.66
C GLY A 47 -7.27 -1.91 11.02
N ARG A 48 -5.96 -2.04 10.74
CA ARG A 48 -5.13 -1.01 10.13
C ARG A 48 -4.88 -1.30 8.65
N PHE A 49 -4.77 -0.23 7.87
CA PHE A 49 -4.47 -0.26 6.45
C PHE A 49 -2.97 -0.06 6.24
N VAL A 50 -2.30 -1.13 5.82
CA VAL A 50 -0.83 -1.19 5.67
C VAL A 50 -0.46 -1.67 4.27
N TRP A 51 0.72 -1.27 3.79
CA TRP A 51 1.21 -1.67 2.48
C TRP A 51 2.16 -2.86 2.61
N ALA A 52 1.90 -3.92 1.81
CA ALA A 52 2.72 -5.12 1.67
C ALA A 52 4.18 -4.93 1.18
N ALA A 53 4.67 -3.69 1.04
CA ALA A 53 6.04 -3.38 0.62
C ALA A 53 6.96 -3.01 1.79
N TRP A 54 6.46 -2.95 3.02
CA TRP A 54 7.26 -2.55 4.18
C TRP A 54 7.96 -3.75 4.83
N ASP A 55 9.14 -3.49 5.37
CA ASP A 55 9.80 -4.39 6.32
C ASP A 55 8.95 -4.49 7.61
N VAL A 56 8.83 -5.71 8.16
CA VAL A 56 7.98 -5.98 9.33
C VAL A 56 8.45 -5.23 10.58
N GLU A 57 9.75 -5.10 10.80
CA GLU A 57 10.30 -4.43 11.99
C GLU A 57 10.17 -2.91 11.89
N GLU A 58 10.34 -2.37 10.68
CA GLU A 58 10.04 -0.96 10.43
C GLU A 58 8.54 -0.67 10.60
N LEU A 59 7.68 -1.54 10.08
CA LEU A 59 6.22 -1.43 10.18
C LEU A 59 5.76 -1.41 11.65
N LYS A 60 6.30 -2.28 12.51
CA LYS A 60 6.02 -2.28 13.96
C LYS A 60 6.37 -0.94 14.59
N THR A 61 7.61 -0.49 14.41
CA THR A 61 8.11 0.78 14.97
C THR A 61 7.22 1.96 14.54
N ARG A 62 6.85 1.99 13.25
CA ARG A 62 6.06 3.08 12.69
C ARG A 62 4.62 3.08 13.18
N ILE A 63 4.01 1.91 13.35
CA ILE A 63 2.67 1.78 13.91
C ILE A 63 2.67 2.15 15.39
N GLU A 64 3.66 1.71 16.16
CA GLU A 64 3.78 2.08 17.57
C GLU A 64 3.92 3.60 17.74
N ASP A 65 4.79 4.24 16.96
CA ASP A 65 4.98 5.69 17.02
C ASP A 65 3.78 6.48 16.49
N GLY A 66 3.10 5.96 15.47
CA GLY A 66 1.85 6.52 14.96
C GLY A 66 0.72 6.41 15.99
N ALA A 67 0.58 5.25 16.62
CA ALA A 67 -0.46 4.97 17.62
C ALA A 67 -0.32 5.83 18.87
N LYS A 68 0.91 6.14 19.31
CA LYS A 68 1.18 7.08 20.41
C LYS A 68 0.63 8.49 20.12
N LYS A 69 0.66 8.92 18.85
CA LYS A 69 0.21 10.26 18.43
C LYS A 69 -1.28 10.29 18.11
N ASN A 70 -1.78 9.23 17.47
CA ASN A 70 -3.18 9.08 17.12
C ASN A 70 -3.59 7.60 17.28
N PRO A 71 -4.47 7.26 18.22
CA PRO A 71 -4.94 5.89 18.39
C PRO A 71 -5.56 5.29 17.11
N ARG A 72 -6.09 6.13 16.23
CA ARG A 72 -6.68 5.78 14.93
C ARG A 72 -5.70 5.74 13.77
N PHE A 73 -4.39 5.77 14.03
CA PHE A 73 -3.38 5.74 12.99
C PHE A 73 -3.57 4.54 12.04
N LEU A 74 -3.65 4.83 10.74
CA LEU A 74 -3.91 3.88 9.66
C LEU A 74 -5.24 3.13 9.74
N MET A 75 -6.17 3.51 10.60
CA MET A 75 -7.51 2.93 10.58
C MET A 75 -8.41 3.71 9.62
N ALA A 76 -9.15 2.98 8.77
CA ALA A 76 -10.19 3.59 7.97
C ALA A 76 -11.35 4.01 8.88
N GLY A 77 -11.78 5.26 8.79
CA GLY A 77 -12.88 5.77 9.59
C GLY A 77 -13.34 7.14 9.15
N ILE A 78 -14.49 7.57 9.66
CA ILE A 78 -15.02 8.91 9.47
C ILE A 78 -14.52 9.77 10.63
N GLU A 79 -13.80 10.85 10.32
CA GLU A 79 -13.44 11.87 11.30
C GLU A 79 -14.65 12.76 11.62
N GLY A 80 -14.87 13.07 12.91
CA GLY A 80 -15.94 13.96 13.35
C GLY A 80 -17.25 13.28 13.80
N LEU A 81 -17.34 11.94 13.79
CA LEU A 81 -18.44 11.23 14.46
C LEU A 81 -18.14 11.11 15.96
N SER A 82 -18.68 12.02 16.79
CA SER A 82 -18.51 12.02 18.26
C SER A 82 -19.43 11.03 18.97
N ALA A 83 -19.66 9.84 18.40
CA ALA A 83 -20.39 8.80 19.09
C ALA A 83 -19.45 8.20 20.16
N SER A 84 -19.67 8.55 21.43
CA SER A 84 -19.06 7.86 22.57
C SER A 84 -19.37 6.38 22.48
N ILE A 85 -18.34 5.60 22.19
CA ILE A 85 -18.32 4.14 22.29
C ILE A 85 -17.97 3.78 23.74
N ASP A 86 -18.83 4.19 24.68
CA ASP A 86 -18.80 3.75 26.09
C ASP A 86 -19.78 2.59 26.33
N GLY A 87 -20.00 1.72 25.34
CA GLY A 87 -21.03 0.68 25.48
C GLY A 87 -21.19 -0.33 24.37
N ILE A 88 -20.13 -0.63 23.60
CA ILE A 88 -20.04 -1.87 22.80
C ILE A 88 -18.75 -2.58 23.20
#